data_AF-A0A662ETF4-F1
#
_entry.id   AF-A0A662ETF4-F1
#
_cell.length_a   1.000
_cell.length_b   1.000
_cell.length_c   1.000
_cell.angle_alpha   90.00
_cell.angle_beta   90.00
_cell.angle_gamma   90.00
#
_symmetry.space_group_name_H-M   'P 1'
#
loop_
_entity.id
_entity.type
_entity.pdbx_description
1 polymer ?
#
loop_
_entity_poly.entity_id
_entity_poly.type
_entity_poly.pdbx_seq_one_letter_code
_entity_poly.pdbx_strand_id
1 'polypeptide(L)'
;MGETKWLTTEHPAVVFEDTQVGRLKKEIWDAPMEKIEEILAEYEIPSPPELAKPGTYIQTTPRRKLVENRKKNDIVIIPVGSTERHGEHSCSGHDTLQVTQIIEAVRRYTAKKGYPVNLAWPINYGSHPFHHIGMPGNVIMPEAVTRETLIH
;
A
#
# COMPACT_ATOMS: atom_id res chain seq x y z
N MET A 1 -0.80 -30.32 12.77
CA MET A 1 -1.28 -29.05 12.18
C MET A 1 -2.65 -28.78 12.78
N GLY A 2 -2.83 -27.64 13.42
CA GLY A 2 -4.14 -27.26 13.99
C GLY A 2 -5.15 -26.97 12.88
N GLU A 3 -6.42 -27.23 13.16
CA GLU A 3 -7.53 -26.98 12.24
C GLU A 3 -7.62 -25.49 11.92
N THR A 4 -7.48 -25.10 10.65
CA THR A 4 -7.66 -23.71 10.22
C THR A 4 -9.13 -23.34 10.34
N LYS A 5 -9.45 -22.47 11.28
CA LYS A 5 -10.81 -21.96 11.47
C LYS A 5 -11.09 -20.82 10.51
N TRP A 6 -12.28 -20.82 9.90
CA TRP A 6 -12.71 -19.85 8.90
C TRP A 6 -13.89 -19.02 9.42
N LEU A 7 -13.90 -17.73 9.09
CA LEU A 7 -14.97 -16.76 9.33
C LEU A 7 -15.76 -16.59 8.03
N THR A 8 -17.06 -16.86 8.06
CA THR A 8 -17.94 -16.80 6.88
C THR A 8 -18.64 -15.45 6.76
N THR A 9 -19.07 -15.10 5.56
CA THR A 9 -19.98 -13.96 5.31
C THR A 9 -21.31 -14.45 4.75
N GLU A 10 -22.24 -13.54 4.50
CA GLU A 10 -23.48 -13.77 3.76
C GLU A 10 -23.26 -14.18 2.31
N HIS A 11 -22.09 -13.86 1.74
CA HIS A 11 -21.69 -14.32 0.41
C HIS A 11 -20.87 -15.61 0.52
N PRO A 12 -21.36 -16.75 -0.02
CA PRO A 12 -20.75 -18.07 0.23
C PRO A 12 -19.32 -18.22 -0.31
N ALA A 13 -18.93 -17.40 -1.29
CA ALA A 13 -17.56 -17.40 -1.84
C ALA A 13 -16.56 -16.51 -1.08
N VAL A 14 -17.01 -15.75 -0.08
CA VAL A 14 -16.13 -14.84 0.68
C VAL A 14 -15.98 -15.38 2.10
N VAL A 15 -14.75 -15.77 2.43
CA VAL A 15 -14.38 -16.28 3.75
C VAL A 15 -13.03 -15.69 4.17
N PHE A 16 -12.83 -15.54 5.48
CA PHE A 16 -11.59 -15.04 6.06
C PHE A 16 -11.00 -16.08 7.02
N GLU A 17 -9.68 -16.16 7.09
CA GLU A 17 -9.01 -17.00 8.09
C GLU A 17 -9.22 -16.42 9.50
N ASP A 18 -9.37 -17.25 10.54
CA ASP A 18 -9.46 -16.77 11.94
C ASP A 18 -8.09 -16.36 12.52
N THR A 19 -7.37 -15.52 11.76
CA THR A 19 -6.13 -14.85 12.15
C THR A 19 -6.41 -13.42 12.57
N GLN A 20 -5.41 -12.72 13.12
CA GLN A 20 -5.56 -11.29 13.44
C GLN A 20 -5.96 -10.47 12.20
N VAL A 21 -5.31 -10.72 11.05
CA VAL A 21 -5.60 -10.02 9.79
C VAL A 21 -6.96 -10.42 9.24
N GLY A 22 -7.32 -11.71 9.30
CA GLY A 22 -8.63 -12.13 8.80
C GLY A 22 -9.80 -11.62 9.64
N ARG A 23 -9.65 -11.53 10.97
CA ARG A 23 -10.62 -10.85 11.84
C ARG A 23 -10.78 -9.37 11.50
N LEU A 24 -9.68 -8.66 11.24
CA LEU A 24 -9.73 -7.26 10.77
C LEU A 24 -10.46 -7.14 9.42
N LYS A 25 -10.14 -8.02 8.46
CA LYS A 25 -10.83 -8.03 7.16
C LYS A 25 -12.34 -8.27 7.33
N LYS A 26 -12.70 -9.20 8.21
CA LYS A 26 -14.11 -9.50 8.53
C LYS A 26 -14.80 -8.31 9.20
N GLU A 27 -14.14 -7.64 10.14
CA GLU A 27 -14.66 -6.42 10.77
C GLU A 27 -14.93 -5.32 9.74
N ILE A 28 -14.01 -5.10 8.79
CA ILE A 28 -14.21 -4.13 7.69
C ILE A 28 -15.33 -4.57 6.75
N TRP A 29 -15.42 -5.87 6.43
CA TRP A 29 -16.50 -6.42 5.59
C TRP A 29 -17.88 -6.19 6.20
N ASP A 30 -18.01 -6.41 7.50
CA ASP A 30 -19.27 -6.27 8.23
C ASP A 30 -19.60 -4.83 8.64
N ALA A 31 -18.64 -3.91 8.49
CA ALA A 31 -18.80 -2.55 8.94
C ALA A 31 -19.89 -1.83 8.12
N PRO A 32 -20.81 -1.10 8.78
CA PRO A 32 -21.75 -0.24 8.07
C PRO A 32 -20.98 0.89 7.37
N MET A 33 -21.57 1.45 6.32
CA MET A 33 -20.88 2.46 5.50
C MET A 33 -20.46 3.69 6.31
N GLU A 34 -21.25 4.10 7.30
CA GLU A 34 -20.90 5.20 8.22
C GLU A 34 -19.59 4.93 8.94
N LYS A 35 -19.34 3.66 9.32
CA LYS A 35 -18.09 3.27 9.96
C LYS A 35 -16.91 3.29 8.99
N ILE A 36 -17.14 2.91 7.74
CA ILE A 36 -16.13 3.01 6.67
C ILE A 36 -15.73 4.47 6.46
N GLU A 37 -16.70 5.38 6.37
CA GLU A 37 -16.45 6.82 6.21
C GLU A 37 -15.68 7.40 7.40
N GLU A 38 -15.99 7.00 8.64
CA GLU A 38 -15.20 7.37 9.83
C GLU A 38 -13.73 6.92 9.71
N ILE A 39 -13.51 5.67 9.29
CA ILE A 39 -12.16 5.13 9.10
C ILE A 39 -11.43 5.93 8.01
N LEU A 40 -12.05 6.16 6.86
CA LEU A 40 -11.45 6.93 5.77
C LEU A 40 -11.09 8.36 6.22
N ALA A 41 -11.97 9.02 6.98
CA ALA A 41 -11.74 10.34 7.53
C ALA A 41 -10.55 10.38 8.51
N GLU A 42 -10.38 9.34 9.35
CA GLU A 42 -9.24 9.25 10.28
C GLU A 42 -7.88 9.28 9.54
N TYR A 43 -7.84 8.61 8.38
CA TYR A 43 -6.70 8.52 7.48
C TYR A 43 -6.62 9.65 6.43
N GLU A 44 -7.59 10.58 6.45
CA GLU A 44 -7.74 11.67 5.47
C GLU A 44 -7.80 11.15 4.04
N ILE A 45 -8.66 10.17 3.78
CA ILE A 45 -8.95 9.67 2.44
C ILE A 45 -10.32 10.21 2.01
N PRO A 46 -10.46 10.80 0.81
CA PRO A 46 -9.39 11.04 -0.18
C PRO A 46 -8.49 12.23 0.19
N SER A 47 -7.26 12.21 -0.32
CA SER A 47 -6.31 13.34 -0.26
C SER A 47 -5.59 13.51 -1.60
N PRO A 48 -5.13 14.73 -1.94
CA PRO A 48 -4.23 14.93 -3.07
C PRO A 48 -2.92 14.15 -2.88
N PRO A 49 -2.27 13.68 -3.98
CA PRO A 49 -0.97 13.03 -3.92
C PRO A 49 0.10 13.91 -3.27
N GLU A 50 0.96 13.31 -2.45
CA GLU A 50 2.04 14.00 -1.74
C GLU A 50 3.43 13.76 -2.36
N LEU A 51 3.54 13.13 -3.53
CA LEU A 51 4.81 12.78 -4.21
C LEU A 51 5.85 13.92 -4.27
N ALA A 52 5.40 15.14 -4.52
CA ALA A 52 6.22 16.34 -4.56
C ALA A 52 6.16 17.20 -3.28
N LYS A 53 5.38 16.79 -2.27
CA LYS A 53 5.20 17.52 -1.03
C LYS A 53 6.47 17.46 -0.19
N PRO A 54 7.05 18.61 0.21
CA PRO A 54 8.23 18.62 1.07
C PRO A 54 7.95 17.93 2.41
N GLY A 55 8.87 17.08 2.86
CA GLY A 55 8.75 16.39 4.15
C GLY A 55 7.93 15.10 4.14
N THR A 56 7.40 14.67 2.99
CA THR A 56 6.62 13.42 2.88
C THR A 56 7.52 12.22 2.63
N TYR A 57 8.33 12.29 1.58
CA TYR A 57 9.22 11.22 1.17
C TYR A 57 10.63 11.48 1.64
N ILE A 58 11.43 10.45 1.79
CA ILE A 58 12.88 10.57 2.05
C ILE A 58 13.52 11.49 1.01
N GLN A 59 13.11 11.36 -0.25
CA GLN A 59 13.57 12.13 -1.40
C GLN A 59 13.13 13.61 -1.35
N THR A 60 12.02 13.92 -0.68
CA THR A 60 11.52 15.31 -0.52
C THR A 60 11.81 15.88 0.87
N THR A 61 12.65 15.23 1.66
CA THR A 61 12.94 15.63 3.05
C THR A 61 14.43 15.88 3.27
N PRO A 62 14.84 17.07 3.73
CA PRO A 62 16.24 17.34 4.07
C PRO A 62 16.79 16.37 5.11
N ARG A 63 18.05 15.93 4.92
CA ARG A 63 18.71 14.89 5.74
C ARG A 63 18.63 15.13 7.25
N ARG A 64 18.75 16.39 7.71
CA ARG A 64 18.63 16.75 9.13
C ARG A 64 17.26 16.37 9.70
N LYS A 65 16.18 16.65 8.98
CA LYS A 65 14.81 16.27 9.39
C LYS A 65 14.63 14.75 9.38
N LEU A 66 15.25 14.04 8.44
CA LEU A 66 15.24 12.57 8.45
C LEU A 66 15.90 11.97 9.70
N VAL A 67 17.00 12.56 10.18
CA VAL A 67 17.62 12.13 11.44
C VAL A 67 16.68 12.37 12.63
N GLU A 68 15.92 13.47 12.62
CA GLU A 68 14.91 13.77 13.65
C GLU A 68 13.71 12.80 13.57
N ASN A 69 13.21 12.50 12.37
CA ASN A 69 12.13 11.52 12.17
C ASN A 69 12.52 10.13 12.64
N ARG A 70 13.72 9.65 12.27
CA ARG A 70 14.24 8.33 12.67
C ARG A 70 14.29 8.14 14.19
N LYS A 71 14.53 9.21 14.95
CA LYS A 71 14.52 9.15 16.43
C LYS A 71 13.12 8.89 17.01
N LYS A 72 12.06 9.17 16.25
CA LYS A 72 10.65 8.98 16.65
C LYS A 72 10.07 7.69 16.07
N ASN A 73 10.42 7.38 14.83
CA ASN A 73 9.98 6.20 14.10
C ASN A 73 11.02 5.85 13.04
N ASP A 74 11.59 4.65 13.13
CA ASP A 74 12.63 4.13 12.25
C ASP A 74 12.10 3.27 11.10
N ILE A 75 10.77 3.10 11.01
CA ILE A 75 10.12 2.38 9.91
C ILE A 75 10.20 3.21 8.62
N VAL A 76 10.61 2.53 7.55
CA VAL A 76 10.53 3.01 6.16
C VAL A 76 9.58 2.10 5.39
N ILE A 77 8.60 2.69 4.71
CA ILE A 77 7.72 1.99 3.79
C ILE A 77 8.20 2.25 2.36
N ILE A 78 8.46 1.16 1.63
CA ILE A 78 8.86 1.19 0.23
C ILE A 78 7.65 0.70 -0.59
N PRO A 79 6.93 1.59 -1.29
CA PRO A 79 5.85 1.18 -2.17
C PRO A 79 6.41 0.48 -3.42
N VAL A 80 5.91 -0.73 -3.68
CA VAL A 80 6.22 -1.51 -4.87
C VAL A 80 4.95 -1.61 -5.70
N GLY A 81 4.95 -0.98 -6.86
CA GLY A 81 3.86 -1.06 -7.83
C GLY A 81 4.31 -1.76 -9.11
N SER A 82 3.60 -1.44 -10.18
CA SER A 82 3.86 -1.95 -11.53
C SER A 82 3.46 -0.90 -12.58
N THR A 83 3.84 -1.18 -13.82
CA THR A 83 3.25 -0.54 -15.01
C THR A 83 2.59 -1.66 -15.80
N GLU A 84 1.28 -1.84 -15.63
CA GLU A 84 0.54 -2.98 -16.15
C GLU A 84 -0.84 -2.63 -16.70
N ARG A 85 -1.38 -3.50 -17.56
CA ARG A 85 -2.67 -3.33 -18.20
C ARG A 85 -3.79 -3.67 -17.23
N HIS A 86 -4.55 -2.67 -16.81
CA HIS A 86 -5.78 -2.82 -16.03
C HIS A 86 -7.07 -2.69 -16.88
N GLY A 87 -7.03 -3.15 -18.14
CA GLY A 87 -8.13 -3.03 -19.08
C GLY A 87 -8.37 -1.59 -19.59
N GLU A 88 -9.44 -1.39 -20.36
CA GLU A 88 -9.73 -0.10 -21.01
C GLU A 88 -10.25 0.98 -20.05
N HIS A 89 -10.72 0.56 -18.88
CA HIS A 89 -11.33 1.44 -17.88
C HIS A 89 -10.30 2.04 -16.91
N SER A 90 -9.01 1.72 -17.05
CA SER A 90 -8.00 2.13 -16.08
C SER A 90 -6.64 2.41 -16.69
N CYS A 91 -5.79 3.11 -15.94
CA CYS A 91 -4.46 3.53 -16.37
C CYS A 91 -3.40 2.48 -16.01
N SER A 92 -2.27 2.50 -16.72
CA SER A 92 -1.22 1.50 -16.49
C SER A 92 -0.48 1.63 -15.17
N GLY A 93 -0.61 2.77 -14.49
CA GLY A 93 0.00 3.02 -13.18
C GLY A 93 -0.91 2.71 -12.00
N HIS A 94 -2.02 2.00 -12.19
CA HIS A 94 -3.04 1.79 -11.16
C HIS A 94 -2.45 1.27 -9.85
N ASP A 95 -1.67 0.19 -9.90
CA ASP A 95 -0.99 -0.41 -8.74
C ASP A 95 -0.17 0.63 -7.98
N THR A 96 0.68 1.35 -8.72
CA THR A 96 1.56 2.39 -8.18
C THR A 96 0.77 3.52 -7.53
N LEU A 97 -0.31 3.99 -8.19
CA LEU A 97 -1.14 5.07 -7.68
C LEU A 97 -1.90 4.66 -6.41
N GLN A 98 -2.46 3.45 -6.38
CA GLN A 98 -3.17 2.91 -5.22
C GLN A 98 -2.25 2.74 -4.01
N VAL A 99 -1.13 2.03 -4.19
CA VAL A 99 -0.20 1.80 -3.06
C VAL A 99 0.36 3.12 -2.54
N THR A 100 0.62 4.09 -3.43
CA THR A 100 1.07 5.44 -3.06
C THR A 100 0.04 6.14 -2.16
N GLN A 101 -1.25 6.14 -2.55
CA GLN A 101 -2.31 6.75 -1.73
C GLN A 101 -2.46 6.06 -0.37
N ILE A 102 -2.35 4.73 -0.31
CA ILE A 102 -2.45 3.96 0.93
C ILE A 102 -1.32 4.34 1.90
N ILE A 103 -0.06 4.36 1.44
CA ILE A 103 1.07 4.65 2.32
C ILE A 103 1.09 6.11 2.78
N GLU A 104 0.63 7.06 1.95
CA GLU A 104 0.50 8.46 2.31
C GLU A 104 -0.56 8.62 3.42
N ALA A 105 -1.64 7.85 3.37
CA ALA A 105 -2.65 7.78 4.42
C ALA A 105 -2.07 7.24 5.74
N VAL A 106 -1.31 6.14 5.69
CA VAL A 106 -0.61 5.59 6.88
C VAL A 106 0.36 6.61 7.47
N ARG A 107 1.09 7.35 6.62
CA ARG A 107 1.96 8.43 7.07
C ARG A 107 1.16 9.54 7.77
N ARG A 108 0.07 10.05 7.17
CA ARG A 108 -0.76 11.09 7.79
C ARG A 108 -1.30 10.64 9.15
N TYR A 109 -1.81 9.42 9.21
CA TYR A 109 -2.30 8.81 10.44
C TYR A 109 -1.24 8.78 11.55
N THR A 110 -0.05 8.25 11.26
CA THR A 110 1.04 8.16 12.24
C THR A 110 1.69 9.51 12.57
N ALA A 111 1.68 10.45 11.62
CA ALA A 111 2.15 11.82 11.82
C ALA A 111 1.30 12.57 12.86
N LYS A 112 -0.04 12.43 12.80
CA LYS A 112 -0.96 13.00 13.80
C LYS A 112 -0.66 12.52 15.23
N LYS A 113 -0.08 11.33 15.35
CA LYS A 113 0.29 10.71 16.64
C LYS A 113 1.72 11.03 17.07
N GLY A 114 2.45 11.82 16.29
CA GLY A 114 3.80 12.28 16.63
C GLY A 114 4.93 11.34 16.22
N TYR A 115 4.65 10.24 15.52
CA TYR A 115 5.63 9.23 15.09
C TYR A 115 5.47 8.87 13.60
N PRO A 116 5.62 9.83 12.67
CA PRO A 116 5.39 9.58 11.25
C PRO A 116 6.29 8.45 10.72
N VAL A 117 5.70 7.48 10.02
CA VAL A 117 6.50 6.55 9.20
C VAL A 117 7.21 7.33 8.08
N ASN A 118 8.36 6.85 7.65
CA ASN A 118 9.09 7.45 6.53
C ASN A 118 8.72 6.72 5.24
N LEU A 119 8.53 7.47 4.15
CA LEU A 119 8.15 6.90 2.86
C LEU A 119 9.31 7.03 1.87
N ALA A 120 9.53 6.00 1.06
CA ALA A 120 10.37 6.09 -0.14
C ALA A 120 9.49 6.29 -1.38
N TRP A 121 10.05 6.92 -2.43
CA TRP A 121 9.38 6.96 -3.73
C TRP A 121 9.06 5.56 -4.26
N PRO A 122 7.97 5.43 -5.04
CA PRO A 122 7.55 4.15 -5.58
C PRO A 122 8.48 3.58 -6.63
N ILE A 123 8.56 2.25 -6.58
CA ILE A 123 9.09 1.44 -7.66
C ILE A 123 7.96 1.23 -8.65
N ASN A 124 8.10 1.81 -9.84
CA ASN A 124 7.03 1.84 -10.86
C ASN A 124 7.05 0.63 -11.80
N TYR A 125 8.06 -0.24 -11.68
CA TYR A 125 8.23 -1.42 -12.52
C TYR A 125 8.46 -2.64 -11.63
N GLY A 126 7.75 -3.73 -11.94
CA GLY A 126 7.75 -4.93 -11.11
C GLY A 126 7.80 -6.20 -11.95
N SER A 127 8.04 -7.31 -11.26
CA SER A 127 7.81 -8.66 -11.80
C SER A 127 6.32 -8.92 -11.96
N HIS A 128 5.95 -9.62 -13.02
CA HIS A 128 4.55 -9.93 -13.32
C HIS A 128 4.32 -11.44 -13.38
N PRO A 129 3.10 -11.90 -13.08
CA PRO A 129 2.77 -13.30 -13.26
C PRO A 129 2.80 -13.66 -14.76
N PHE A 130 3.04 -14.94 -15.06
CA PHE A 130 3.20 -15.45 -16.43
C PHE A 130 2.09 -15.00 -17.39
N HIS A 131 0.84 -14.93 -16.94
CA HIS A 131 -0.30 -14.56 -17.77
C HIS A 131 -0.33 -13.08 -18.19
N HIS A 132 0.51 -12.22 -17.61
CA HIS A 132 0.67 -10.82 -18.00
C HIS A 132 1.79 -10.61 -19.03
N ILE A 133 2.58 -11.65 -19.35
CA ILE A 133 3.70 -11.55 -20.29
C ILE A 133 3.18 -11.43 -21.73
N GLY A 134 3.66 -10.42 -22.46
CA GLY A 134 3.29 -10.15 -23.85
C GLY A 134 2.00 -9.34 -24.02
N MET A 135 1.32 -8.96 -22.93
CA MET A 135 0.20 -8.03 -23.00
C MET A 135 0.69 -6.60 -23.31
N PRO A 136 0.17 -5.95 -24.36
CA PRO A 136 0.53 -4.56 -24.66
C PRO A 136 0.16 -3.63 -23.49
N GLY A 137 1.10 -2.74 -23.14
CA GLY A 137 0.96 -1.80 -22.02
C GLY A 137 1.70 -2.22 -20.75
N ASN A 138 2.15 -3.47 -20.65
CA ASN A 138 2.94 -3.94 -19.53
C ASN A 138 4.43 -3.60 -19.72
N VAL A 139 5.08 -3.05 -18.69
CA VAL A 139 6.53 -2.91 -18.61
C VAL A 139 7.03 -3.83 -17.51
N ILE A 140 7.53 -5.00 -17.91
CA ILE A 140 7.85 -6.10 -17.01
C ILE A 140 9.34 -6.09 -16.69
N MET A 141 9.69 -6.08 -15.40
CA MET A 141 11.04 -6.38 -14.93
C MET A 141 11.19 -7.89 -14.68
N PRO A 142 12.34 -8.50 -15.01
CA PRO A 142 12.62 -9.86 -14.61
C PRO A 142 12.59 -10.00 -13.07
N GLU A 143 12.05 -11.10 -12.56
CA GLU A 143 11.96 -11.37 -11.12
C GLU A 143 13.31 -11.19 -10.41
N ALA A 144 14.39 -11.71 -11.01
CA ALA A 144 15.73 -11.55 -10.47
C ALA A 144 16.09 -10.08 -10.26
N VAL A 145 15.84 -9.21 -11.25
CA VAL A 145 16.16 -7.77 -11.14
C VAL A 145 15.29 -7.09 -10.07
N THR A 146 13.99 -7.41 -10.00
CA THR A 146 13.10 -6.87 -8.95
C THR A 146 13.56 -7.30 -7.55
N ARG A 147 13.91 -8.58 -7.37
CA ARG A 147 14.42 -9.12 -6.11
C ARG A 147 15.75 -8.46 -5.71
N GLU A 148 16.66 -8.31 -6.67
CA GLU A 148 17.96 -7.67 -6.47
C GLU A 148 17.83 -6.18 -6.09
N THR A 149 16.82 -5.51 -6.62
CA THR A 149 16.53 -4.10 -6.28
C THR A 149 16.04 -3.93 -4.84
N LEU A 150 15.34 -4.93 -4.28
CA LEU A 150 14.61 -4.80 -3.01
C LEU A 150 15.33 -5.37 -1.79
N ILE A 151 15.95 -6.55 -1.93
CA ILE A 151 16.35 -7.38 -0.78
C ILE A 151 17.86 -7.70 -0.80
N HIS A 152 18.60 -7.34 -1.86
CA HIS A 152 19.94 -7.90 -2.06
C HIS A 152 21.09 -7.09 -1.49
#